data_AF-A0A7L3XMT3-F1
#
_entry.id   AF-A0A7L3XMT3-F1
#
_cell.length_a   1.000
_cell.length_b   1.000
_cell.length_c   1.000
_cell.angle_alpha   90.00
_cell.angle_beta   90.00
_cell.angle_gamma   90.00
#
_symmetry.space_group_name_H-M   'P 1'
#
loop_
_entity.id
_entity.type
_entity.pdbx_description
1 polymer ?
#
loop_
_entity_poly.entity_id
_entity_poly.type
_entity_poly.pdbx_seq_one_letter_code
_entity_poly.pdbx_strand_id
1 'polypeptide(L)'
;MEEFKDASPPEELLDHLKLSDQKSRETGPKDAQSPKNMGSGYTPSSAKDPTTADECFHDCHDSFEAKEPVLDDEGNLQNDENSSRKQTELDEEYLLELEKDMPEEEKQKRRKESTMLKEKGNEHFKKGDYGEAEDSYTKALQICPACFQKDRAVLFSNRAAAKMKQ
;
A
#
# COMPACT_ATOMS: atom_id res chain seq x y z
N MET A 1 -43.04 4.05 -39.08
CA MET A 1 -41.79 3.26 -39.20
C MET A 1 -40.66 4.24 -38.99
N GLU A 2 -40.17 4.32 -37.76
CA GLU A 2 -39.01 5.15 -37.41
C GLU A 2 -37.76 4.31 -37.66
N GLU A 3 -36.89 4.78 -38.58
CA GLU A 3 -35.58 4.18 -38.82
C GLU A 3 -34.59 4.68 -37.77
N PHE A 4 -34.10 3.77 -36.93
CA PHE A 4 -32.93 3.97 -36.09
C PHE A 4 -31.69 3.68 -36.95
N LYS A 5 -30.89 4.71 -37.28
CA LYS A 5 -29.61 4.54 -37.98
C LYS A 5 -28.46 4.43 -36.99
N ASP A 6 -27.61 3.47 -37.32
CA ASP A 6 -26.58 2.82 -36.54
C ASP A 6 -25.51 3.77 -35.98
N ALA A 7 -25.03 3.43 -34.79
CA ALA A 7 -23.92 4.06 -34.11
C ALA A 7 -22.60 3.48 -34.62
N SER A 8 -21.62 4.33 -34.90
CA SER A 8 -20.24 3.91 -35.10
C SER A 8 -19.31 4.82 -34.29
N PRO A 9 -18.50 4.30 -33.34
CA PRO A 9 -17.52 5.09 -32.61
C PRO A 9 -16.24 5.26 -33.44
N PRO A 10 -15.57 6.44 -33.40
CA PRO A 10 -14.27 6.61 -34.05
C PRO A 10 -13.16 6.02 -33.18
N GLU A 11 -12.65 4.84 -33.56
CA GLU A 11 -11.32 4.37 -33.15
C GLU A 11 -10.30 4.91 -34.15
N GLU A 12 -9.44 5.84 -33.75
CA GLU A 12 -8.18 6.19 -34.45
C GLU A 12 -7.52 7.32 -33.64
N LEU A 13 -6.69 7.02 -32.61
CA LEU A 13 -5.73 8.00 -32.06
C LEU A 13 -4.68 7.37 -31.11
N LEU A 14 -4.11 6.21 -31.46
CA LEU A 14 -3.03 5.57 -30.68
C LEU A 14 -1.80 5.16 -31.52
N ASP A 15 -1.64 5.70 -32.73
CA ASP A 15 -0.66 5.20 -33.70
C ASP A 15 0.66 6.01 -33.80
N HIS A 16 1.04 6.80 -32.78
CA HIS A 16 2.22 7.67 -32.94
C HIS A 16 3.26 7.65 -31.81
N LEU A 17 3.10 6.83 -30.77
CA LEU A 17 4.12 6.71 -29.71
C LEU A 17 5.23 5.74 -30.12
N LYS A 18 6.13 6.20 -31.00
CA LYS A 18 7.42 5.55 -31.28
C LYS A 18 8.37 5.73 -30.10
N LEU A 19 8.55 4.69 -29.29
CA LEU A 19 9.63 4.61 -28.32
C LEU A 19 10.94 4.30 -29.05
N SER A 20 11.86 5.26 -29.10
CA SER A 20 13.23 5.03 -29.55
C SER A 20 14.13 4.71 -28.35
N ASP A 21 14.49 3.44 -28.19
CA ASP A 21 15.54 3.00 -27.28
C ASP A 21 16.91 3.45 -27.80
N GLN A 22 17.57 4.37 -27.09
CA GLN A 22 18.96 4.74 -27.36
C GLN A 22 19.87 4.19 -26.25
N LYS A 23 20.53 3.09 -26.58
CA LYS A 23 21.54 2.40 -25.80
C LYS A 23 22.88 3.13 -25.91
N SER A 24 23.24 3.91 -24.90
CA SER A 24 24.60 4.45 -24.77
C SER A 24 25.49 3.46 -24.04
N ARG A 25 26.46 2.92 -24.78
CA ARG A 25 27.64 2.22 -24.27
C ARG A 25 28.64 3.27 -23.80
N GLU A 26 29.19 3.11 -22.60
CA GLU A 26 30.46 3.76 -22.24
C GLU A 26 31.39 2.74 -21.58
N THR A 27 32.64 2.79 -22.04
CA THR A 27 33.78 1.91 -21.78
C THR A 27 34.54 2.37 -20.52
N GLY A 28 35.10 1.42 -19.74
CA GLY A 28 35.90 1.65 -18.52
C GLY A 28 37.27 2.32 -18.75
N PRO A 29 38.33 2.11 -17.93
CA PRO A 29 38.47 1.30 -16.70
C PRO A 29 39.06 2.11 -15.51
N LYS A 30 39.24 1.48 -14.33
CA LYS A 30 40.32 1.82 -13.37
C LYS A 30 40.49 0.75 -12.28
N ASP A 31 41.77 0.49 -12.03
CA ASP A 31 42.39 -0.63 -11.35
C ASP A 31 42.40 -0.58 -9.82
N ALA A 32 42.88 -1.70 -9.24
CA ALA A 32 43.51 -1.87 -7.92
C ALA A 32 42.58 -1.83 -6.70
N GLN A 33 42.66 -2.71 -5.70
CA GLN A 33 43.64 -3.73 -5.34
C GLN A 33 42.97 -4.66 -4.30
N SER A 34 43.17 -5.96 -4.45
CA SER A 34 42.94 -6.97 -3.40
C SER A 34 44.28 -7.29 -2.75
N PRO A 35 44.33 -7.51 -1.43
CA PRO A 35 45.28 -8.43 -0.85
C PRO A 35 44.54 -9.66 -0.32
N LYS A 36 45.04 -10.81 -0.76
CA LYS A 36 44.90 -12.11 -0.08
C LYS A 36 46.11 -12.21 0.85
N ASN A 37 45.98 -12.63 2.10
CA ASN A 37 46.82 -13.73 2.61
C ASN A 37 46.37 -14.34 3.95
N MET A 38 46.67 -15.62 4.01
CA MET A 38 46.57 -16.67 5.02
C MET A 38 47.31 -16.41 6.34
N GLY A 39 46.89 -17.12 7.40
CA GLY A 39 47.70 -17.45 8.58
C GLY A 39 46.82 -17.85 9.77
N SER A 40 46.48 -19.13 9.95
CA SER A 40 47.22 -20.11 10.76
C SER A 40 46.96 -20.02 12.28
N GLY A 41 46.20 -20.99 12.79
CA GLY A 41 46.66 -21.86 13.88
C GLY A 41 46.66 -21.38 15.34
N TYR A 42 45.67 -21.89 16.10
CA TYR A 42 45.72 -22.43 17.46
C TYR A 42 46.56 -21.76 18.57
N THR A 43 45.89 -21.30 19.63
CA THR A 43 46.14 -21.77 21.02
C THR A 43 44.84 -21.70 21.86
N PRO A 44 44.49 -22.75 22.64
CA PRO A 44 43.48 -22.65 23.68
C PRO A 44 44.18 -22.37 25.02
N SER A 45 43.99 -21.17 25.58
CA SER A 45 44.43 -20.89 26.94
C SER A 45 43.31 -21.20 27.92
N SER A 46 43.44 -22.36 28.56
CA SER A 46 42.70 -22.73 29.77
C SER A 46 43.19 -21.89 30.95
N ALA A 47 42.33 -21.03 31.51
CA ALA A 47 42.50 -20.51 32.86
C ALA A 47 41.14 -20.14 33.48
N LYS A 48 40.52 -21.15 34.07
CA LYS A 48 39.74 -21.20 35.34
C LYS A 48 39.05 -19.91 35.82
N ASP A 49 37.73 -20.04 35.97
CA ASP A 49 36.78 -19.14 36.64
C ASP A 49 37.22 -18.67 38.03
N PRO A 50 36.67 -17.54 38.51
CA PRO A 50 35.54 -17.71 39.43
C PRO A 50 34.41 -16.69 39.22
N THR A 51 33.18 -17.22 39.18
CA THR A 51 31.97 -16.58 39.72
C THR A 51 31.70 -15.15 39.26
N THR A 52 31.22 -14.96 38.04
CA THR A 52 30.54 -13.72 37.64
C THR A 52 29.11 -14.04 37.28
N ALA A 53 28.23 -13.63 38.20
CA ALA A 53 26.80 -13.41 38.04
C ALA A 53 26.07 -14.40 37.12
N ASP A 54 25.37 -15.33 37.75
CA ASP A 54 24.14 -15.93 37.25
C ASP A 54 23.36 -14.85 36.46
N GLU A 55 23.40 -14.92 35.13
CA GLU A 55 22.51 -14.11 34.30
C GLU A 55 21.13 -14.72 34.51
N CYS A 56 20.49 -14.28 35.58
CA CYS A 56 19.12 -14.60 35.92
C CYS A 56 18.25 -14.09 34.78
N PHE A 57 18.04 -14.94 33.78
CA PHE A 57 17.00 -14.79 32.78
C PHE A 57 15.70 -14.77 33.57
N HIS A 58 15.19 -13.56 33.83
CA HIS A 58 13.86 -13.41 34.38
C HIS A 58 12.94 -13.85 33.27
N ASP A 59 12.56 -15.13 33.27
CA ASP A 59 11.34 -15.56 32.63
C ASP A 59 10.27 -14.65 33.19
N CYS A 60 9.87 -13.65 32.40
CA CYS A 60 8.70 -12.85 32.65
C CYS A 60 7.55 -13.85 32.62
N HIS A 61 7.24 -14.41 33.78
CA HIS A 61 5.95 -15.02 34.03
C HIS A 61 4.97 -13.85 33.93
N ASP A 62 4.57 -13.55 32.71
CA ASP A 62 3.39 -12.76 32.44
C ASP A 62 2.29 -13.60 33.07
N SER A 63 2.00 -13.29 34.33
CA SER A 63 0.81 -13.76 35.00
C SER A 63 -0.32 -13.25 34.15
N PHE A 64 -0.78 -14.09 33.25
CA PHE A 64 -2.13 -14.06 32.73
C PHE A 64 -3.04 -14.19 33.96
N GLU A 65 -3.27 -13.07 34.64
CA GLU A 65 -4.44 -12.90 35.45
C GLU A 65 -5.59 -13.08 34.47
N ALA A 66 -6.16 -14.29 34.48
CA ALA A 66 -7.49 -14.54 33.96
C ALA A 66 -8.43 -13.60 34.72
N LYS A 67 -8.57 -12.39 34.19
CA LYS A 67 -9.59 -11.45 34.63
C LYS A 67 -10.90 -12.06 34.14
N GLU A 68 -11.55 -12.77 35.05
CA GLU A 68 -12.93 -13.22 34.92
C GLU A 68 -13.76 -12.11 34.26
N PRO A 69 -14.60 -12.44 33.26
CA PRO A 69 -15.41 -11.45 32.57
C PRO A 69 -16.46 -10.91 33.54
N VAL A 70 -16.18 -9.74 34.11
CA VAL A 70 -17.19 -8.95 34.80
C VAL A 70 -18.08 -8.38 33.70
N LEU A 71 -19.21 -9.03 33.50
CA LEU A 71 -20.36 -8.45 32.81
C LEU A 71 -20.85 -7.27 33.65
N ASP A 72 -21.42 -6.29 32.95
CA ASP A 72 -22.19 -5.14 33.45
C ASP A 72 -21.39 -3.83 33.60
N ASP A 73 -21.38 -3.01 32.52
CA ASP A 73 -21.73 -1.59 32.63
C ASP A 73 -22.28 -1.08 31.29
N GLU A 74 -23.60 -0.87 31.23
CA GLU A 74 -24.28 -0.12 30.18
C GLU A 74 -23.86 1.36 30.26
N GLY A 75 -22.77 1.68 29.58
CA GLY A 75 -22.26 3.04 29.43
C GLY A 75 -22.71 3.68 28.11
N ASN A 76 -23.96 4.16 28.07
CA ASN A 76 -24.36 5.41 27.38
C ASN A 76 -23.80 5.63 25.96
N LEU A 77 -24.47 5.08 24.94
CA LEU A 77 -24.33 5.51 23.54
C LEU A 77 -24.90 6.93 23.39
N GLN A 78 -24.06 7.93 23.66
CA GLN A 78 -24.25 9.25 23.08
C GLN A 78 -24.10 9.09 21.58
N ASN A 79 -25.26 9.15 20.91
CA ASN A 79 -25.41 9.21 19.47
C ASN A 79 -24.82 10.55 18.99
N ASP A 80 -23.50 10.62 18.91
CA ASP A 80 -22.80 11.70 18.25
C ASP A 80 -22.90 11.39 16.75
N GLU A 81 -23.89 11.99 16.10
CA GLU A 81 -24.09 12.09 14.64
C GLU A 81 -22.96 12.95 14.03
N ASN A 82 -21.72 12.55 14.31
CA ASN A 82 -20.51 12.90 13.60
C ASN A 82 -19.72 11.60 13.46
N SER A 83 -20.34 10.59 12.84
CA SER A 83 -19.71 9.38 12.30
C SER A 83 -18.82 9.73 11.10
N SER A 84 -17.99 10.75 11.26
CA SER A 84 -16.93 11.13 10.35
C SER A 84 -15.71 10.30 10.70
N ARG A 85 -15.21 9.55 9.72
CA ARG A 85 -13.82 9.06 9.69
C ARG A 85 -13.48 7.79 10.48
N LYS A 86 -14.28 6.74 10.33
CA LYS A 86 -13.74 5.37 10.27
C LYS A 86 -14.35 4.66 9.07
N GLN A 87 -13.95 5.06 7.85
CA GLN A 87 -13.82 4.05 6.81
C GLN A 87 -12.74 3.10 7.29
N THR A 88 -13.14 2.08 8.06
CA THR A 88 -12.31 0.93 8.33
C THR A 88 -11.85 0.44 6.96
N GLU A 89 -10.55 0.47 6.72
CA GLU A 89 -9.96 -0.19 5.55
C GLU A 89 -10.38 -1.64 5.67
N LEU A 90 -11.33 -2.05 4.83
CA LEU A 90 -11.81 -3.41 4.80
C LEU A 90 -10.61 -4.30 4.45
N ASP A 91 -10.54 -5.44 5.14
CA ASP A 91 -9.52 -6.44 4.88
C ASP A 91 -9.46 -6.76 3.37
N GLU A 92 -8.26 -6.65 2.79
CA GLU A 92 -8.06 -6.82 1.36
C GLU A 92 -8.45 -8.23 0.91
N GLU A 93 -8.24 -9.24 1.77
CA GLU A 93 -8.64 -10.62 1.50
C GLU A 93 -10.17 -10.73 1.36
N TYR A 94 -10.92 -10.09 2.26
CA TYR A 94 -12.37 -10.07 2.21
C TYR A 94 -12.91 -9.37 0.96
N LEU A 95 -12.31 -8.24 0.56
CA LEU A 95 -12.68 -7.54 -0.66
C LEU A 95 -12.43 -8.40 -1.91
N LEU A 96 -11.30 -9.12 -1.96
CA LEU A 96 -10.97 -10.00 -3.08
C LEU A 96 -11.96 -11.17 -3.21
N GLU A 97 -12.38 -11.77 -2.09
CA GLU A 97 -13.36 -12.86 -2.14
C GLU A 97 -14.73 -12.36 -2.64
N LEU A 98 -15.18 -11.17 -2.21
CA LEU A 98 -16.42 -10.56 -2.70
C LEU A 98 -16.37 -10.24 -4.20
N GLU A 99 -15.20 -9.85 -4.72
CA GLU A 99 -15.02 -9.48 -6.12
C GLU A 99 -14.65 -10.67 -7.03
N LYS A 100 -14.51 -11.88 -6.49
CA LYS A 100 -14.09 -13.07 -7.24
C LYS A 100 -15.01 -13.37 -8.42
N ASP A 101 -16.32 -13.28 -8.21
CA ASP A 101 -17.35 -13.56 -9.22
C ASP A 101 -17.73 -12.34 -10.06
N MET A 102 -17.11 -11.18 -9.82
CA MET A 102 -17.35 -9.99 -10.64
C MET A 102 -16.73 -10.18 -12.03
N PRO A 103 -17.48 -9.95 -13.12
CA PRO A 103 -16.99 -10.15 -14.48
C PRO A 103 -15.83 -9.20 -14.78
N GLU A 104 -14.86 -9.69 -15.58
CA GLU A 104 -13.66 -8.91 -15.91
C GLU A 104 -14.02 -7.58 -16.59
N GLU A 105 -15.04 -7.54 -17.45
CA GLU A 105 -15.50 -6.30 -18.07
C GLU A 105 -15.93 -5.24 -17.03
N GLU A 106 -16.61 -5.65 -15.96
CA GLU A 106 -17.00 -4.73 -14.90
C GLU A 106 -15.82 -4.30 -14.04
N LYS A 107 -14.89 -5.21 -13.72
CA LYS A 107 -13.62 -4.87 -13.06
C LYS A 107 -12.87 -3.81 -13.85
N GLN A 108 -12.82 -3.99 -15.17
CA GLN A 108 -12.18 -3.05 -16.09
C GLN A 108 -12.90 -1.69 -16.12
N LYS A 109 -14.23 -1.68 -16.15
CA LYS A 109 -15.03 -0.45 -16.07
C LYS A 109 -14.75 0.32 -14.77
N ARG A 110 -14.78 -0.36 -13.62
CA ARG A 110 -14.50 0.25 -12.32
C ARG A 110 -13.06 0.75 -12.20
N ARG A 111 -12.08 0.03 -12.76
CA ARG A 111 -10.70 0.49 -12.84
C ARG A 111 -10.56 1.80 -13.63
N LYS A 112 -11.25 1.93 -14.77
CA LYS A 112 -11.27 3.17 -15.58
C LYS A 112 -11.90 4.32 -14.79
N GLU A 113 -13.04 4.09 -14.14
CA GLU A 113 -13.72 5.09 -13.31
C GLU A 113 -12.84 5.57 -12.14
N SER A 114 -12.21 4.64 -11.42
CA SER A 114 -11.22 4.94 -10.39
C SER A 114 -10.06 5.78 -10.94
N THR A 115 -9.59 5.50 -12.16
CA THR A 115 -8.53 6.28 -12.80
C THR A 115 -8.95 7.73 -13.07
N MET A 116 -10.19 7.96 -13.50
CA MET A 116 -10.72 9.33 -13.66
C MET A 116 -10.78 10.09 -12.33
N LEU A 117 -11.17 9.42 -11.25
CA LEU A 117 -11.19 10.02 -9.91
C LEU A 117 -9.78 10.32 -9.38
N LYS A 118 -8.81 9.45 -9.66
CA LYS A 118 -7.39 9.71 -9.38
C LYS A 118 -6.91 10.97 -10.08
N GLU A 119 -7.25 11.13 -11.36
CA GLU A 119 -6.86 12.30 -12.15
C GLU A 119 -7.48 13.58 -11.58
N LYS A 120 -8.77 13.54 -11.21
CA LYS A 120 -9.42 14.64 -10.50
C LYS A 120 -8.72 14.97 -9.16
N GLY A 121 -8.33 13.95 -8.40
CA GLY A 121 -7.55 14.14 -7.17
C GLY A 121 -6.19 14.79 -7.43
N ASN A 122 -5.51 14.40 -8.53
CA ASN A 122 -4.26 15.02 -8.95
C ASN A 122 -4.46 16.49 -9.34
N GLU A 123 -5.58 16.85 -9.97
CA GLU A 123 -5.91 18.24 -10.29
C GLU A 123 -6.11 19.08 -9.02
N HIS A 124 -6.89 18.59 -8.05
CA HIS A 124 -7.07 19.24 -6.75
C HIS A 124 -5.74 19.39 -6.01
N PHE A 125 -4.92 18.34 -6.00
CA PHE A 125 -3.60 18.37 -5.36
C PHE A 125 -2.69 19.44 -5.98
N LYS A 126 -2.69 19.57 -7.31
CA LYS A 126 -1.91 20.60 -8.02
C LYS A 126 -2.40 22.02 -7.72
N LYS A 127 -3.69 22.21 -7.43
CA LYS A 127 -4.27 23.50 -7.04
C LYS A 127 -4.00 23.88 -5.59
N GLY A 128 -3.56 22.93 -4.76
CA GLY A 128 -3.39 23.09 -3.32
C GLY A 128 -4.64 22.76 -2.52
N ASP A 129 -5.70 22.28 -3.18
CA ASP A 129 -6.96 21.85 -2.56
C ASP A 129 -6.79 20.43 -1.98
N TYR A 130 -6.01 20.29 -0.90
CA TYR A 130 -5.58 18.99 -0.40
C TYR A 130 -6.70 18.17 0.27
N GLY A 131 -7.76 18.82 0.77
CA GLY A 131 -8.94 18.12 1.29
C GLY A 131 -9.72 17.44 0.17
N GLU A 132 -9.99 18.18 -0.91
CA GLU A 132 -10.67 17.70 -2.11
C GLU A 132 -9.85 16.63 -2.84
N ALA A 133 -8.51 16.73 -2.78
CA ALA A 133 -7.61 15.69 -3.25
C ALA A 133 -7.75 14.41 -2.42
N GLU A 134 -7.70 14.49 -1.09
CA GLU A 134 -7.93 13.34 -0.19
C GLU A 134 -9.28 12.65 -0.50
N ASP A 135 -10.35 13.43 -0.63
CA ASP A 135 -11.69 12.92 -0.92
C ASP A 135 -11.76 12.22 -2.28
N SER A 136 -11.11 12.80 -3.30
CA SER A 136 -11.08 12.22 -4.65
C SER A 136 -10.32 10.89 -4.68
N TYR A 137 -9.16 10.80 -4.02
CA TYR A 137 -8.41 9.54 -3.90
C TYR A 137 -9.16 8.50 -3.06
N THR A 138 -9.90 8.94 -2.03
CA THR A 138 -10.74 8.06 -1.20
C THR A 138 -11.87 7.45 -2.02
N LYS A 139 -12.56 8.25 -2.84
CA LYS A 139 -13.59 7.75 -3.77
C LYS A 139 -12.99 6.82 -4.82
N ALA A 140 -11.80 7.14 -5.34
CA ALA A 140 -11.10 6.24 -6.27
C ALA A 140 -10.83 4.87 -5.62
N LEU A 141 -10.39 4.81 -4.36
CA LEU A 141 -10.15 3.55 -3.64
C LEU A 141 -11.43 2.74 -3.38
N GLN A 142 -12.57 3.40 -3.19
CA GLN A 142 -13.87 2.72 -3.03
C GLN A 142 -14.32 2.02 -4.32
N ILE A 143 -13.97 2.59 -5.48
CA ILE A 143 -14.38 2.06 -6.78
C ILE A 143 -13.34 1.08 -7.33
N CYS A 144 -12.05 1.30 -7.06
CA CYS A 144 -10.97 0.49 -7.58
C CYS A 144 -11.05 -0.97 -7.07
N PRO A 145 -11.26 -1.95 -7.97
CA PRO A 145 -11.29 -3.35 -7.56
C PRO A 145 -10.01 -3.77 -6.83
N ALA A 146 -10.17 -4.56 -5.76
CA ALA A 146 -9.10 -5.05 -4.91
C ALA A 146 -8.03 -5.84 -5.68
N CYS A 147 -8.41 -6.50 -6.78
CA CYS A 147 -7.47 -7.23 -7.64
C CYS A 147 -6.45 -6.32 -8.37
N PHE A 148 -6.69 -5.01 -8.48
CA PHE A 148 -5.76 -4.06 -9.07
C PHE A 148 -4.86 -3.40 -8.01
N GLN A 149 -4.09 -4.24 -7.31
CA GLN A 149 -3.21 -3.84 -6.19
C GLN A 149 -2.27 -2.68 -6.53
N LYS A 150 -1.71 -2.65 -7.75
CA LYS A 150 -0.81 -1.56 -8.20
C LYS A 150 -1.53 -0.21 -8.23
N ASP A 151 -2.75 -0.17 -8.76
CA ASP A 151 -3.54 1.06 -8.85
C ASP A 151 -3.94 1.51 -7.44
N ARG A 152 -4.36 0.58 -6.58
CA ARG A 152 -4.70 0.87 -5.17
C ARG A 152 -3.50 1.40 -4.39
N ALA A 153 -2.32 0.82 -4.54
CA ALA A 153 -1.09 1.29 -3.88
C ALA A 153 -0.76 2.74 -4.24
N VAL A 154 -0.92 3.12 -5.52
CA VAL A 154 -0.75 4.51 -5.98
C VAL A 154 -1.78 5.42 -5.31
N LEU A 155 -3.05 5.01 -5.24
CA LEU A 155 -4.11 5.80 -4.62
C LEU A 155 -3.88 6.00 -3.11
N PHE A 156 -3.47 4.95 -2.39
CA PHE A 156 -3.10 5.06 -0.98
C PHE A 156 -1.95 6.04 -0.76
N SER A 157 -0.91 5.94 -1.59
CA SER A 157 0.26 6.84 -1.53
C SER A 157 -0.15 8.30 -1.80
N ASN A 158 -0.97 8.54 -2.82
CA ASN A 158 -1.43 9.88 -3.16
C ASN A 158 -2.37 10.47 -2.10
N ARG A 159 -3.25 9.65 -1.52
CA ARG A 159 -4.12 10.05 -0.39
C ARG A 159 -3.29 10.40 0.84
N ALA A 160 -2.27 9.61 1.16
CA ALA A 160 -1.34 9.91 2.24
C ALA A 160 -0.60 11.22 1.99
N ALA A 161 -0.10 11.44 0.77
CA ALA A 161 0.55 12.69 0.39
C ALA A 161 -0.40 13.90 0.54
N ALA A 162 -1.67 13.78 0.17
CA ALA A 162 -2.67 14.84 0.37
C ALA A 162 -2.87 15.15 1.87
N LYS A 163 -3.02 14.12 2.71
CA LYS A 163 -3.13 14.28 4.17
C LYS A 163 -1.90 14.94 4.80
N MET A 164 -0.71 14.66 4.28
CA MET A 164 0.54 15.27 4.75
C MET A 164 0.70 16.75 4.32
N LYS A 165 -0.12 17.23 3.39
CA LYS A 165 -0.07 18.59 2.85
C LYS A 165 -1.14 19.52 3.41
N GLN A 166 -2.14 18.98 4.12
CA GLN A 166 -3.11 19.73 4.91
C GLN A 166 -2.41 20.36 6.13
#